data_AF-A0A936FBL2-F1
#
_entry.id   AF-A0A936FBL2-F1
#
_cell.length_a   1.000
_cell.length_b   1.000
_cell.length_c   1.000
_cell.angle_alpha   90.00
_cell.angle_beta   90.00
_cell.angle_gamma   90.00
#
_symmetry.space_group_name_H-M   'P 1'
#
loop_
_entity.id
_entity.type
_entity.pdbx_description
1 polymer ?
#
loop_
_entity_poly.entity_id
_entity_poly.type
_entity_poly.pdbx_seq_one_letter_code
_entity_poly.pdbx_strand_id
1 'polypeptide(L)'
;MMLYEEGKWKLDDPITRVPAGNGQPQGHFWCRCLRQADHRAGQTPADHARADEPHAGFGYGLLGRNPVDDMFRARAVNGSKNLAEVAAKGCRHSAQVPARRRLDYSIAVDLQARIVEVITGENYGAYLQRRVLGPLGMTGYRLPVPAEKVGRFADLYGLDPKSGKIVPLPPTFAPNFNFTDPNRQQSGGGGLVSTASDYGRFCQMILNGGKLGGVRLLKPETIALMGQDVIPQGVRPDNGLVGGMGTTAFAFGPGVGFGLDFMVIKDPKSARLPVGKARSAGASSWNLVSD
;
A
#
# COMPACT_ATOMS: atom_id res chain seq x y z
N MET A 1 -5.63 -9.08 -5.06
CA MET A 1 -6.05 -10.47 -4.78
C MET A 1 -7.14 -11.04 -5.71
N MET A 2 -8.08 -10.26 -6.26
CA MET A 2 -9.06 -10.81 -7.24
C MET A 2 -8.36 -11.47 -8.44
N LEU A 3 -7.38 -10.79 -9.02
CA LEU A 3 -6.54 -11.33 -10.09
C LEU A 3 -5.73 -12.58 -9.69
N TYR A 4 -5.47 -12.78 -8.39
CA TYR A 4 -4.81 -13.99 -7.87
C TYR A 4 -5.78 -15.18 -7.89
N GLU A 5 -7.03 -14.98 -7.47
CA GLU A 5 -8.06 -16.02 -7.55
C GLU A 5 -8.41 -16.40 -9.00
N GLU A 6 -8.26 -15.46 -9.93
CA GLU A 6 -8.41 -15.67 -11.37
C GLU A 6 -7.19 -16.35 -12.01
N GLY A 7 -6.14 -16.66 -11.23
CA GLY A 7 -4.92 -17.30 -11.71
C GLY A 7 -4.06 -16.42 -12.63
N LYS A 8 -4.23 -15.09 -12.59
CA LYS A 8 -3.47 -14.15 -13.43
C LYS A 8 -2.08 -13.85 -12.89
N TRP A 9 -1.83 -14.15 -11.62
CA TRP A 9 -0.52 -14.09 -10.98
C TRP A 9 -0.50 -14.97 -9.73
N LYS A 10 0.70 -15.28 -9.24
CA LYS A 10 0.96 -16.07 -8.03
C LYS A 10 1.88 -15.31 -7.08
N LEU A 11 1.81 -15.62 -5.78
CA LEU A 11 2.63 -14.96 -4.75
C LEU A 11 4.14 -15.14 -4.96
N ASP A 12 4.54 -16.24 -5.62
CA ASP A 12 5.92 -16.58 -5.95
C ASP A 12 6.33 -16.14 -7.36
N ASP A 13 5.41 -15.53 -8.14
CA ASP A 13 5.76 -15.07 -9.47
C ASP A 13 6.94 -14.11 -9.38
N PRO A 14 8.01 -14.37 -10.16
CA PRO A 14 9.07 -13.42 -10.31
C PRO A 14 8.45 -12.29 -11.10
N ILE A 15 8.07 -11.27 -10.39
CA ILE A 15 8.50 -9.93 -10.63
C ILE A 15 8.81 -9.53 -12.09
N THR A 16 9.88 -10.07 -12.66
CA THR A 16 10.37 -9.80 -14.01
C THR A 16 9.47 -10.30 -15.14
N ARG A 17 8.41 -11.08 -14.85
CA ARG A 17 7.50 -11.67 -15.83
C ARG A 17 6.11 -11.06 -15.73
N VAL A 18 5.90 -9.93 -16.41
CA VAL A 18 4.55 -9.57 -16.86
C VAL A 18 4.58 -9.45 -18.38
N PRO A 19 3.80 -10.26 -19.13
CA PRO A 19 3.74 -10.15 -20.58
C PRO A 19 3.25 -8.76 -20.99
N ALA A 20 4.06 -8.03 -21.74
CA ALA A 20 3.59 -6.83 -22.42
C ALA A 20 2.60 -7.28 -23.50
N GLY A 21 1.31 -7.08 -23.29
CA GLY A 21 0.42 -6.86 -24.43
C GLY A 21 0.95 -5.63 -25.16
N ASN A 22 1.43 -5.79 -26.40
CA ASN A 22 1.76 -4.73 -27.37
C ASN A 22 3.23 -4.29 -27.49
N GLY A 23 4.20 -5.20 -27.31
CA GLY A 23 5.53 -5.05 -27.94
C GLY A 23 6.40 -3.85 -27.51
N GLN A 24 6.09 -3.21 -26.38
CA GLN A 24 6.96 -2.19 -25.79
C GLN A 24 8.08 -2.83 -24.96
N PRO A 25 9.28 -2.20 -24.89
CA PRO A 25 10.45 -2.80 -24.27
C PRO A 25 10.22 -3.22 -22.81
N GLN A 26 10.79 -4.37 -22.46
CA GLN A 26 10.70 -4.99 -21.14
C GLN A 26 11.30 -4.08 -20.06
N GLY A 27 10.44 -3.39 -19.31
CA GLY A 27 10.82 -2.71 -18.09
C GLY A 27 10.83 -3.71 -16.93
N HIS A 28 11.95 -3.75 -16.20
CA HIS A 28 12.08 -4.50 -14.95
C HIS A 28 11.15 -3.88 -13.90
N PHE A 29 10.04 -4.54 -13.62
CA PHE A 29 9.17 -4.17 -12.51
C PHE A 29 9.15 -5.34 -11.54
N TRP A 30 8.91 -5.06 -10.25
CA TRP A 30 8.50 -5.97 -9.15
C TRP A 30 9.55 -6.39 -8.10
N CYS A 31 9.07 -6.77 -6.90
CA CYS A 31 9.88 -7.09 -5.71
C CYS A 31 9.51 -8.40 -4.99
N ARG A 32 10.53 -9.03 -4.39
CA ARG A 32 10.49 -10.37 -3.78
C ARG A 32 9.97 -10.23 -2.36
N CYS A 33 8.67 -10.04 -2.21
CA CYS A 33 8.09 -9.74 -0.90
C CYS A 33 7.74 -10.97 -0.04
N LEU A 34 7.84 -12.23 -0.54
CA LEU A 34 7.09 -13.35 0.08
C LEU A 34 7.83 -14.69 0.26
N ARG A 35 9.16 -14.75 0.40
CA ARG A 35 9.76 -15.97 0.98
C ARG A 35 9.76 -15.88 2.50
N GLN A 36 9.03 -16.79 3.15
CA GLN A 36 9.56 -17.44 4.34
C GLN A 36 10.86 -18.14 3.92
N ALA A 37 11.95 -17.87 4.62
CA ALA A 37 13.24 -18.49 4.36
C ALA A 37 13.14 -20.00 4.67
N ASP A 38 12.84 -20.80 3.66
CA ASP A 38 13.06 -22.24 3.71
C ASP A 38 14.58 -22.47 3.63
N HIS A 39 15.21 -22.59 4.80
CA HIS A 39 16.61 -22.95 4.94
C HIS A 39 16.81 -24.40 4.46
N ARG A 40 17.04 -24.60 3.16
CA ARG A 40 17.62 -25.87 2.69
C ARG A 40 19.13 -25.81 2.89
N ALA A 41 19.61 -26.56 3.87
CA ALA A 41 21.02 -26.79 4.13
C ALA A 41 21.72 -27.30 2.86
N GLY A 42 22.76 -26.59 2.40
CA GLY A 42 23.65 -27.10 1.35
C GLY A 42 24.17 -26.12 0.28
N GLN A 43 23.98 -24.80 0.40
CA GLN A 43 24.52 -23.83 -0.57
C GLN A 43 25.60 -22.93 0.05
N THR A 44 26.55 -22.49 -0.77
CA THR A 44 27.85 -21.96 -0.31
C THR A 44 27.77 -20.51 0.21
N PRO A 45 28.72 -20.04 1.05
CA PRO A 45 28.70 -18.69 1.62
C PRO A 45 28.61 -17.53 0.62
N ALA A 46 29.05 -17.72 -0.63
CA ALA A 46 28.96 -16.72 -1.69
C ALA A 46 27.53 -16.57 -2.25
N ASP A 47 26.70 -17.62 -2.15
CA ASP A 47 25.30 -17.59 -2.58
C ASP A 47 24.37 -16.94 -1.54
N HIS A 48 24.77 -16.95 -0.25
CA HIS A 48 23.99 -16.36 0.84
C HIS A 48 23.91 -14.82 0.81
N ALA A 49 24.92 -14.14 0.25
CA ALA A 49 24.94 -12.68 0.25
C ALA A 49 23.87 -12.02 -0.65
N ARG A 50 23.24 -12.78 -1.56
CA ARG A 50 22.16 -12.29 -2.45
C ARG A 50 20.80 -12.93 -2.19
N ALA A 51 20.72 -13.99 -1.38
CA ALA A 51 19.54 -14.84 -1.29
C ALA A 51 18.62 -14.54 -0.08
N ASP A 52 19.10 -13.78 0.91
CA ASP A 52 18.44 -13.56 2.22
C ASP A 52 17.84 -12.15 2.39
N GLU A 53 17.20 -11.60 1.35
CA GLU A 53 16.66 -10.23 1.38
C GLU A 53 15.13 -10.22 1.48
N PRO A 54 14.58 -10.12 2.71
CA PRO A 54 13.17 -9.89 2.90
C PRO A 54 12.89 -8.40 2.76
N HIS A 55 12.01 -8.06 1.84
CA HIS A 55 11.44 -6.73 1.58
C HIS A 55 12.27 -5.81 0.67
N ALA A 56 11.55 -5.27 -0.30
CA ALA A 56 11.98 -4.60 -1.52
C ALA A 56 12.97 -3.41 -1.43
N GLY A 57 13.34 -2.96 -0.22
CA GLY A 57 14.18 -1.78 -0.04
C GLY A 57 13.62 -0.48 -0.66
N PHE A 58 12.32 -0.43 -0.98
CA PHE A 58 11.68 0.77 -1.50
C PHE A 58 11.47 1.80 -0.39
N GLY A 59 11.67 3.07 -0.73
CA GLY A 59 11.22 4.20 0.07
C GLY A 59 9.82 4.64 -0.34
N TYR A 60 9.36 5.71 0.31
CA TYR A 60 8.16 6.45 -0.07
C TYR A 60 8.52 7.86 -0.57
N GLY A 61 9.56 8.47 -0.01
CA GLY A 61 9.91 9.88 -0.25
C GLY A 61 8.97 10.86 0.46
N LEU A 62 8.30 10.42 1.53
CA LEU A 62 7.46 11.25 2.39
C LEU A 62 8.29 11.84 3.54
N LEU A 63 7.99 11.41 4.78
CA LEU A 63 8.56 11.98 6.01
C LEU A 63 9.75 11.18 6.57
N GLY A 64 10.05 10.02 5.99
CA GLY A 64 11.19 9.23 6.40
C GLY A 64 12.52 9.91 6.07
N ARG A 65 13.46 9.80 7.02
CA ARG A 65 14.81 10.39 6.96
C ARG A 65 15.83 9.28 6.75
N ASN A 66 15.94 8.82 5.51
CA ASN A 66 16.90 7.82 5.09
C ASN A 66 17.33 8.08 3.63
N PRO A 67 18.46 7.51 3.18
CA PRO A 67 18.98 7.76 1.82
C PRO A 67 18.03 7.36 0.69
N VAL A 68 17.16 6.36 0.91
CA VAL A 68 16.18 5.94 -0.10
C VAL A 68 15.10 7.00 -0.26
N ASP A 69 14.55 7.51 0.85
CA ASP A 69 13.56 8.57 0.82
C ASP A 69 14.12 9.90 0.30
N ASP A 70 15.38 10.23 0.61
CA ASP A 70 16.08 11.40 0.04
C ASP A 70 16.15 11.31 -1.48
N MET A 71 16.49 10.14 -2.01
CA MET A 71 16.52 9.89 -3.45
C MET A 71 15.11 9.97 -4.07
N PHE A 72 14.09 9.41 -3.43
CA PHE A 72 12.72 9.46 -3.92
C PHE A 72 12.23 10.91 -4.05
N ARG A 73 12.58 11.76 -3.08
CA ARG A 73 12.34 13.21 -3.12
C ARG A 73 13.12 13.87 -4.25
N ALA A 74 14.42 13.62 -4.37
CA ALA A 74 15.28 14.21 -5.40
C ALA A 74 14.82 13.90 -6.83
N ARG A 75 14.16 12.74 -7.04
CA ARG A 75 13.61 12.35 -8.35
C ARG A 75 12.15 12.71 -8.56
N ALA A 76 11.52 13.34 -7.57
CA ALA A 76 10.08 13.60 -7.57
C ALA A 76 9.28 12.33 -7.93
N VAL A 77 9.57 11.19 -7.27
CA VAL A 77 8.82 9.93 -7.48
C VAL A 77 7.34 10.16 -7.18
N ASN A 78 7.04 10.82 -6.05
CA ASN A 78 5.68 11.18 -5.70
C ASN A 78 5.06 12.19 -6.69
N GLY A 79 5.85 13.01 -7.39
CA GLY A 79 5.36 13.94 -8.41
C GLY A 79 5.19 13.33 -9.81
N SER A 80 5.09 11.99 -9.90
CA SER A 80 4.90 11.30 -11.19
C SER A 80 3.48 11.49 -11.72
N LYS A 81 3.33 11.45 -13.05
CA LYS A 81 2.04 11.67 -13.72
C LYS A 81 1.17 10.42 -13.74
N ASN A 82 1.80 9.24 -13.71
CA ASN A 82 1.12 7.96 -13.76
C ASN A 82 1.94 6.86 -13.06
N LEU A 83 1.31 5.71 -12.85
CA LEU A 83 1.92 4.56 -12.18
C LEU A 83 3.11 3.96 -12.94
N ALA A 84 3.15 4.08 -14.27
CA ALA A 84 4.30 3.64 -15.05
C ALA A 84 5.54 4.49 -14.77
N GLU A 85 5.36 5.81 -14.61
CA GLU A 85 6.43 6.74 -14.25
C GLU A 85 6.90 6.53 -12.80
N VAL A 86 5.99 6.29 -11.84
CA VAL A 86 6.37 5.90 -10.46
C VAL A 86 7.28 4.69 -10.49
N ALA A 87 6.85 3.64 -11.21
CA ALA A 87 7.60 2.41 -11.30
C ALA A 87 8.96 2.63 -11.99
N ALA A 88 8.99 3.43 -13.06
CA ALA A 88 10.22 3.74 -13.78
C ALA A 88 11.24 4.54 -12.93
N LYS A 89 10.78 5.44 -12.06
CA LYS A 89 11.65 6.25 -11.18
C LYS A 89 12.04 5.51 -9.90
N GLY A 90 11.12 4.76 -9.30
CA GLY A 90 11.31 4.06 -8.03
C GLY A 90 12.09 2.73 -8.14
N CYS A 91 11.89 1.98 -9.23
CA CYS A 91 12.54 0.66 -9.39
C CYS A 91 14.01 0.74 -9.83
N ARG A 92 14.42 1.75 -10.60
CA ARG A 92 15.77 1.84 -11.20
C ARG A 92 16.94 1.94 -10.20
N HIS A 93 16.69 2.13 -8.91
CA HIS A 93 17.75 2.45 -7.95
C HIS A 93 17.63 1.81 -6.58
N SER A 94 16.49 1.21 -6.24
CA SER A 94 16.39 0.46 -4.99
C SER A 94 17.39 -0.71 -4.95
N ALA A 95 17.87 -1.15 -6.12
CA ALA A 95 18.98 -2.09 -6.28
C ALA A 95 20.39 -1.54 -5.92
N GLN A 96 20.53 -0.25 -5.61
CA GLN A 96 21.82 0.40 -5.33
C GLN A 96 22.03 0.77 -3.86
N VAL A 97 21.00 0.61 -3.01
CA VAL A 97 21.11 0.83 -1.57
C VAL A 97 21.25 -0.54 -0.90
N PRO A 98 22.22 -0.75 0.02
CA PRO A 98 22.38 -2.03 0.70
C PRO A 98 21.06 -2.46 1.36
N ALA A 99 20.65 -3.71 1.11
CA ALA A 99 19.46 -4.27 1.71
C ALA A 99 19.52 -4.17 3.24
N ARG A 100 18.47 -3.61 3.84
CA ARG A 100 18.30 -3.55 5.28
C ARG A 100 17.42 -4.73 5.70
N ARG A 101 17.71 -5.36 6.84
CA ARG A 101 16.77 -6.29 7.50
C ARG A 101 15.60 -5.53 8.15
N ARG A 102 14.90 -4.70 7.37
CA ARG A 102 13.76 -3.90 7.81
C ARG A 102 12.67 -3.91 6.76
N LEU A 103 11.43 -3.85 7.22
CA LEU A 103 10.26 -3.60 6.35
C LEU A 103 9.95 -2.10 6.39
N ASP A 104 10.18 -1.41 5.29
CA ASP A 104 9.83 0.00 5.16
C ASP A 104 8.47 0.18 4.46
N TYR A 105 7.61 1.04 5.03
CA TYR A 105 6.39 1.46 4.35
C TYR A 105 6.74 2.31 3.12
N SER A 106 6.22 1.92 1.95
CA SER A 106 6.79 2.37 0.67
C SER A 106 5.76 2.46 -0.46
N ILE A 107 6.22 2.87 -1.65
CA ILE A 107 5.43 2.87 -2.90
C ILE A 107 5.01 1.47 -3.39
N ALA A 108 5.25 0.41 -2.62
CA ALA A 108 4.95 -0.96 -3.05
C ALA A 108 3.49 -1.13 -3.50
N VAL A 109 2.54 -0.44 -2.86
CA VAL A 109 1.12 -0.48 -3.23
C VAL A 109 0.84 0.27 -4.54
N ASP A 110 1.59 1.35 -4.85
CA ASP A 110 1.52 1.99 -6.17
C ASP A 110 2.03 1.07 -7.27
N LEU A 111 3.10 0.33 -6.98
CA LEU A 111 3.55 -0.69 -7.90
C LEU A 111 2.44 -1.74 -8.07
N GLN A 112 1.79 -2.20 -6.99
CA GLN A 112 0.76 -3.25 -7.11
C GLN A 112 -0.38 -2.78 -8.02
N ALA A 113 -0.79 -1.51 -7.89
CA ALA A 113 -1.71 -0.89 -8.83
C ALA A 113 -1.19 -0.91 -10.27
N ARG A 114 0.12 -0.68 -10.48
CA ARG A 114 0.75 -0.84 -11.81
C ARG A 114 0.66 -2.28 -12.33
N ILE A 115 0.76 -3.32 -11.49
CA ILE A 115 0.51 -4.72 -11.95
C ILE A 115 -0.87 -4.82 -12.53
N VAL A 116 -1.86 -4.31 -11.81
CA VAL A 116 -3.26 -4.41 -12.21
C VAL A 116 -3.40 -3.81 -13.60
N GLU A 117 -2.82 -2.64 -13.86
CA GLU A 117 -2.83 -2.04 -15.19
C GLU A 117 -2.16 -2.91 -16.26
N VAL A 118 -1.00 -3.49 -15.97
CA VAL A 118 -0.29 -4.31 -16.98
C VAL A 118 -1.02 -5.63 -17.25
N ILE A 119 -1.54 -6.31 -16.22
CA ILE A 119 -2.28 -7.57 -16.37
C ILE A 119 -3.60 -7.36 -17.10
N THR A 120 -4.31 -6.27 -16.81
CA THR A 120 -5.68 -6.05 -17.30
C THR A 120 -5.74 -5.21 -18.57
N GLY A 121 -4.70 -4.41 -18.85
CA GLY A 121 -4.74 -3.38 -19.88
C GLY A 121 -5.64 -2.19 -19.55
N GLU A 122 -6.28 -2.17 -18.37
CA GLU A 122 -7.16 -1.11 -17.92
C GLU A 122 -6.40 -0.12 -17.04
N ASN A 123 -6.80 1.16 -17.08
CA ASN A 123 -6.36 2.13 -16.09
C ASN A 123 -6.85 1.74 -14.69
N TYR A 124 -5.99 1.89 -13.66
CA TYR A 124 -6.25 1.34 -12.32
C TYR A 124 -7.57 1.81 -11.69
N GLY A 125 -7.91 3.09 -11.81
CA GLY A 125 -9.15 3.66 -11.30
C GLY A 125 -10.39 3.13 -12.01
N ALA A 126 -10.30 2.88 -13.32
CA ALA A 126 -11.38 2.23 -14.07
C ALA A 126 -11.57 0.77 -13.63
N TYR A 127 -10.48 0.04 -13.41
CA TYR A 127 -10.53 -1.31 -12.86
C TYR A 127 -11.18 -1.32 -11.47
N LEU A 128 -10.77 -0.44 -10.55
CA LEU A 128 -11.37 -0.32 -9.22
C LEU A 128 -12.86 -0.02 -9.30
N GLN A 129 -13.26 0.96 -10.12
CA GLN A 129 -14.67 1.32 -10.29
C GLN A 129 -15.50 0.13 -10.76
N ARG A 130 -15.02 -0.61 -11.77
CA ARG A 130 -15.75 -1.72 -12.39
C ARG A 130 -15.78 -2.97 -11.51
N ARG A 131 -14.67 -3.30 -10.86
CA ARG A 131 -14.49 -4.60 -10.18
C ARG A 131 -14.75 -4.56 -8.68
N VAL A 132 -14.61 -3.40 -8.03
CA VAL A 132 -14.69 -3.27 -6.58
C VAL A 132 -15.78 -2.30 -6.17
N LEU A 133 -15.66 -1.04 -6.58
CA LEU A 133 -16.46 0.04 -6.02
C LEU A 133 -17.91 -0.01 -6.53
N GLY A 134 -18.10 -0.20 -7.83
CA GLY A 134 -19.41 -0.38 -8.46
C GLY A 134 -20.19 -1.56 -7.89
N PRO A 135 -19.63 -2.79 -7.88
CA PRO A 135 -20.29 -3.96 -7.30
C PRO A 135 -20.61 -3.81 -5.80
N LEU A 136 -19.79 -3.08 -5.04
CA LEU A 136 -20.10 -2.77 -3.64
C LEU A 136 -21.06 -1.60 -3.48
N GLY A 137 -21.53 -0.95 -4.55
CA GLY A 137 -22.40 0.23 -4.46
C GLY A 137 -21.73 1.43 -3.79
N MET A 138 -20.41 1.54 -3.87
CA MET A 138 -19.64 2.66 -3.35
C MET A 138 -19.69 3.82 -4.35
N THR A 139 -20.71 4.66 -4.20
CA THR A 139 -21.04 5.71 -5.18
C THR A 139 -20.47 7.08 -4.85
N GLY A 140 -19.86 7.24 -3.68
CA GLY A 140 -19.11 8.44 -3.28
C GLY A 140 -17.73 8.53 -3.90
N TYR A 141 -17.14 7.41 -4.35
CA TYR A 141 -15.84 7.42 -5.04
C TYR A 141 -15.93 8.14 -6.39
N ARG A 142 -15.03 9.11 -6.61
CA ARG A 142 -14.85 9.79 -7.90
C ARG A 142 -13.39 10.17 -8.07
N LEU A 143 -12.80 9.85 -9.21
CA LEU A 143 -11.52 10.41 -9.67
C LEU A 143 -11.66 10.74 -11.17
N PRO A 144 -11.46 12.01 -11.59
CA PRO A 144 -11.36 13.20 -10.72
C PRO A 144 -12.64 13.44 -9.92
N VAL A 145 -12.55 14.20 -8.83
CA VAL A 145 -13.73 14.67 -8.12
C VAL A 145 -14.35 15.84 -8.88
N PRO A 146 -15.65 15.77 -9.23
CA PRO A 146 -16.33 16.87 -9.90
C PRO A 146 -16.31 18.15 -9.07
N ALA A 147 -16.18 19.31 -9.72
CA ALA A 147 -16.05 20.61 -9.07
C ALA A 147 -17.22 20.89 -8.10
N GLU A 148 -18.44 20.49 -8.47
CA GLU A 148 -19.64 20.66 -7.65
C GLU A 148 -19.63 19.83 -6.35
N LYS A 149 -18.76 18.84 -6.23
CA LYS A 149 -18.60 18.03 -5.02
C LYS A 149 -17.47 18.49 -4.11
N VAL A 150 -16.64 19.44 -4.55
CA VAL A 150 -15.50 19.94 -3.76
C VAL A 150 -15.98 20.52 -2.42
N GLY A 151 -17.15 21.17 -2.38
CA GLY A 151 -17.73 21.71 -1.15
C GLY A 151 -18.14 20.67 -0.09
N ARG A 152 -18.02 19.36 -0.39
CA ARG A 152 -18.27 18.28 0.56
C ARG A 152 -17.00 17.69 1.19
N PHE A 153 -15.82 18.17 0.81
CA PHE A 153 -14.58 17.67 1.41
C PHE A 153 -14.54 18.08 2.89
N ALA A 154 -14.08 17.15 3.72
CA ALA A 154 -13.63 17.50 5.05
C ALA A 154 -12.37 18.35 4.94
N ASP A 155 -12.26 19.36 5.81
CA ASP A 155 -11.04 20.14 5.94
C ASP A 155 -9.90 19.25 6.43
N LEU A 156 -8.74 19.38 5.80
CA LEU A 156 -7.52 18.76 6.30
C LEU A 156 -6.84 19.73 7.24
N TYR A 157 -6.38 19.23 8.39
CA TYR A 157 -5.64 20.02 9.36
C TYR A 157 -4.23 19.46 9.53
N GLY A 158 -3.28 20.35 9.81
CA GLY A 158 -1.90 19.99 10.07
C GLY A 158 -1.31 20.83 11.18
N LEU A 159 -0.22 20.35 11.77
CA LEU A 159 0.55 21.10 12.74
C LEU A 159 1.36 22.18 12.01
N ASP A 160 1.10 23.45 12.30
CA ASP A 160 1.96 24.54 11.85
C ASP A 160 3.27 24.50 12.62
N PRO A 161 4.42 24.27 11.96
CA PRO A 161 5.71 24.20 12.65
C PRO A 161 6.15 25.54 13.26
N LYS A 162 5.58 26.68 12.82
CA LYS A 162 5.93 28.00 13.38
C LYS A 162 5.15 28.30 14.66
N SER A 163 3.84 28.10 14.65
CA SER A 163 2.98 28.41 15.80
C SER A 163 2.77 27.22 16.75
N GLY A 164 3.06 25.99 16.31
CA GLY A 164 2.76 24.76 17.04
C GLY A 164 1.25 24.45 17.15
N LYS A 165 0.40 25.15 16.41
CA LYS A 165 -1.06 24.97 16.44
C LYS A 165 -1.54 24.10 15.28
N ILE A 166 -2.67 23.43 15.48
CA ILE A 166 -3.39 22.74 14.40
C ILE A 166 -4.11 23.80 13.56
N VAL A 167 -3.81 23.85 12.26
CA VAL A 167 -4.38 24.82 11.31
C VAL A 167 -4.91 24.12 10.06
N PRO A 168 -5.91 24.69 9.36
CA PRO A 168 -6.35 24.16 8.07
C PRO A 168 -5.19 24.15 7.07
N LEU A 169 -5.05 23.04 6.34
CA LEU A 169 -4.11 22.89 5.24
C LEU A 169 -4.79 23.34 3.93
N PRO A 170 -4.07 24.05 3.05
CA PRO A 170 -4.63 24.41 1.76
C PRO A 170 -4.87 23.15 0.90
N PRO A 171 -5.86 23.16 -0.01
CA PRO A 171 -6.10 22.05 -0.93
C PRO A 171 -4.89 21.64 -1.78
N THR A 172 -3.91 22.55 -1.92
CA THR A 172 -2.66 22.37 -2.67
C THR A 172 -1.47 21.96 -1.81
N PHE A 173 -1.66 21.64 -0.52
CA PHE A 173 -0.58 21.34 0.42
C PHE A 173 0.36 20.22 -0.05
N ALA A 174 -0.12 19.31 -0.89
CA ALA A 174 0.72 18.34 -1.57
C ALA A 174 0.31 18.17 -3.05
N PRO A 175 1.28 18.02 -3.98
CA PRO A 175 0.99 17.89 -5.42
C PRO A 175 0.01 16.76 -5.75
N ASN A 176 0.07 15.68 -4.97
CA ASN A 176 -0.79 14.51 -5.15
C ASN A 176 -2.20 14.68 -4.55
N PHE A 177 -2.55 15.84 -4.02
CA PHE A 177 -3.85 16.12 -3.39
C PHE A 177 -4.72 17.05 -4.25
N ASN A 178 -4.34 17.31 -5.51
CA ASN A 178 -5.22 17.99 -6.47
C ASN A 178 -6.32 17.04 -6.99
N PHE A 179 -7.33 16.76 -6.17
CA PHE A 179 -8.37 15.77 -6.45
C PHE A 179 -9.29 16.14 -7.64
N THR A 180 -9.24 17.38 -8.10
CA THR A 180 -10.01 17.86 -9.26
C THR A 180 -9.30 17.67 -10.60
N ASP A 181 -7.99 17.38 -10.61
CA ASP A 181 -7.24 17.17 -11.85
C ASP A 181 -7.56 15.79 -12.48
N PRO A 182 -8.12 15.73 -13.69
CA PRO A 182 -8.39 14.48 -14.40
C PRO A 182 -7.12 13.69 -14.75
N ASN A 183 -5.98 14.37 -14.84
CA ASN A 183 -4.70 13.77 -15.19
C ASN A 183 -3.89 13.36 -13.96
N ARG A 184 -4.46 13.55 -12.76
CA ARG A 184 -3.80 13.14 -11.52
C ARG A 184 -3.52 11.64 -11.54
N GLN A 185 -2.30 11.28 -11.12
CA GLN A 185 -1.93 9.90 -10.89
C GLN A 185 -2.92 9.22 -9.93
N GLN A 186 -3.47 8.09 -10.36
CA GLN A 186 -4.30 7.23 -9.53
C GLN A 186 -3.40 6.28 -8.72
N SER A 187 -2.84 6.83 -7.65
CA SER A 187 -1.98 6.09 -6.72
C SER A 187 -2.70 4.88 -6.11
N GLY A 188 -2.00 3.76 -6.01
CA GLY A 188 -2.46 2.58 -5.28
C GLY A 188 -2.29 2.73 -3.77
N GLY A 189 -1.25 3.46 -3.34
CA GLY A 189 -0.91 3.66 -1.93
C GLY A 189 -1.66 4.80 -1.23
N GLY A 190 -2.26 5.75 -1.96
CA GLY A 190 -2.97 6.86 -1.33
C GLY A 190 -3.76 7.78 -2.27
N GLY A 191 -4.64 8.57 -1.67
CA GLY A 191 -5.39 9.63 -2.37
C GLY A 191 -6.62 9.15 -3.15
N LEU A 192 -7.23 8.08 -2.68
CA LEU A 192 -8.62 7.75 -2.97
C LEU A 192 -9.54 8.65 -2.13
N VAL A 193 -10.57 9.23 -2.75
CA VAL A 193 -11.61 10.02 -2.07
C VAL A 193 -12.87 9.18 -1.97
N SER A 194 -13.48 9.15 -0.79
CA SER A 194 -14.70 8.37 -0.54
C SER A 194 -15.53 9.00 0.59
N THR A 195 -16.59 8.32 1.01
CA THR A 195 -17.40 8.69 2.17
C THR A 195 -17.25 7.65 3.27
N ALA A 196 -17.53 8.03 4.52
CA ALA A 196 -17.53 7.08 5.64
C ALA A 196 -18.45 5.88 5.37
N SER A 197 -19.63 6.12 4.78
CA SER A 197 -20.57 5.05 4.42
C SER A 197 -20.01 4.10 3.38
N ASP A 198 -19.38 4.61 2.32
CA ASP A 198 -18.75 3.77 1.28
C ASP A 198 -17.63 2.92 1.87
N TYR A 199 -16.76 3.53 2.69
CA TYR A 199 -15.67 2.79 3.30
C TYR A 199 -16.17 1.76 4.32
N GLY A 200 -17.24 2.07 5.05
CA GLY A 200 -17.93 1.12 5.93
C GLY A 200 -18.41 -0.12 5.16
N ARG A 201 -18.91 0.04 3.93
CA ARG A 201 -19.27 -1.09 3.05
C ARG A 201 -18.05 -1.92 2.67
N PHE A 202 -16.93 -1.30 2.30
CA PHE A 202 -15.69 -2.02 2.03
C PHE A 202 -15.21 -2.80 3.25
N CYS A 203 -15.16 -2.17 4.43
CA CYS A 203 -14.81 -2.83 5.68
C CYS A 203 -15.75 -4.00 6.00
N GLN A 204 -17.06 -3.81 5.84
CA GLN A 204 -18.04 -4.86 6.08
C GLN A 204 -17.88 -6.03 5.11
N MET A 205 -17.52 -5.78 3.85
CA MET A 205 -17.21 -6.82 2.87
C MET A 205 -16.03 -7.69 3.32
N ILE A 206 -14.97 -7.07 3.85
CA ILE A 206 -13.83 -7.79 4.42
C ILE A 206 -14.26 -8.60 5.66
N LEU A 207 -14.99 -7.99 6.61
CA LEU A 207 -15.49 -8.65 7.82
C LEU A 207 -16.39 -9.86 7.52
N ASN A 208 -17.14 -9.80 6.43
CA ASN A 208 -18.01 -10.88 5.97
C ASN A 208 -17.26 -11.99 5.18
N GLY A 209 -15.93 -11.97 5.14
CA GLY A 209 -15.14 -12.95 4.40
C GLY A 209 -15.26 -12.77 2.89
N GLY A 210 -15.22 -11.52 2.41
CA GLY A 210 -15.11 -11.19 0.99
C GLY A 210 -16.44 -10.94 0.26
N LYS A 211 -17.55 -10.76 0.99
CA LYS A 211 -18.90 -10.57 0.42
C LYS A 211 -19.73 -9.49 1.09
N LEU A 212 -20.57 -8.80 0.32
CA LEU A 212 -21.56 -7.85 0.84
C LEU A 212 -22.75 -7.75 -0.11
N GLY A 213 -23.98 -7.76 0.42
CA GLY A 213 -25.19 -7.50 -0.38
C GLY A 213 -25.37 -8.44 -1.57
N GLY A 214 -25.08 -9.73 -1.40
CA GLY A 214 -25.14 -10.73 -2.48
C GLY A 214 -23.94 -10.75 -3.43
N VAL A 215 -23.08 -9.73 -3.39
CA VAL A 215 -21.85 -9.66 -4.20
C VAL A 215 -20.69 -10.29 -3.44
N ARG A 216 -19.93 -11.17 -4.10
CA ARG A 216 -18.65 -11.70 -3.62
C ARG A 216 -17.51 -11.13 -4.45
N LEU A 217 -16.55 -10.49 -3.80
CA LEU A 217 -15.32 -10.02 -4.44
C LEU A 217 -14.14 -10.96 -4.23
N LEU A 218 -14.06 -11.58 -3.06
CA LEU A 218 -13.00 -12.52 -2.70
C LEU A 218 -13.59 -13.73 -2.00
N LYS A 219 -12.90 -14.86 -2.10
CA LYS A 219 -13.17 -16.06 -1.30
C LYS A 219 -12.73 -15.82 0.16
N PRO A 220 -13.39 -16.46 1.14
CA PRO A 220 -13.00 -16.33 2.55
C PRO A 220 -11.55 -16.73 2.82
N GLU A 221 -11.04 -17.75 2.10
CA GLU A 221 -9.67 -18.24 2.25
C GLU A 221 -8.65 -17.19 1.78
N THR A 222 -9.00 -16.40 0.76
CA THR A 222 -8.16 -15.29 0.30
C THR A 222 -8.15 -14.13 1.29
N ILE A 223 -9.27 -13.82 1.93
CA ILE A 223 -9.31 -12.84 3.03
C ILE A 223 -8.42 -13.32 4.19
N ALA A 224 -8.51 -14.60 4.56
CA ALA A 224 -7.66 -15.18 5.59
C ALA A 224 -6.17 -15.09 5.20
N LEU A 225 -5.82 -15.42 3.96
CA LEU A 225 -4.46 -15.28 3.43
C LEU A 225 -3.94 -13.84 3.53
N MET A 226 -4.76 -12.84 3.19
CA MET A 226 -4.34 -11.45 3.29
C MET A 226 -4.05 -11.01 4.74
N GLY A 227 -4.74 -11.61 5.72
CA GLY A 227 -4.55 -11.35 7.15
C GLY A 227 -3.43 -12.15 7.83
N GLN A 228 -2.69 -12.99 7.09
CA GLN A 228 -1.54 -13.72 7.65
C GLN A 228 -0.32 -12.80 7.74
N ASP A 229 0.42 -12.85 8.84
CA ASP A 229 1.69 -12.14 8.94
C ASP A 229 2.70 -12.75 7.98
N VAL A 230 3.20 -11.93 7.04
CA VAL A 230 4.19 -12.34 6.05
C VAL A 230 5.59 -11.79 6.36
N ILE A 231 5.77 -11.11 7.50
CA ILE A 231 7.07 -10.62 7.93
C ILE A 231 7.94 -11.79 8.40
N PRO A 232 9.11 -12.05 7.77
CA PRO A 232 10.01 -13.10 8.21
C PRO A 232 10.57 -12.85 9.61
N GLN A 233 10.91 -13.93 10.31
CA GLN A 233 11.54 -13.82 11.62
C GLN A 233 12.85 -13.02 11.55
N GLY A 234 13.07 -12.16 12.54
CA GLY A 234 14.26 -11.30 12.61
C GLY A 234 14.16 -10.00 11.79
N VAL A 235 13.14 -9.84 10.95
CA VAL A 235 12.82 -8.56 10.31
C VAL A 235 11.92 -7.74 11.22
N ARG A 236 12.20 -6.44 11.30
CA ARG A 236 11.33 -5.49 12.00
C ARG A 236 10.82 -4.42 11.02
N PRO A 237 9.53 -4.05 11.08
CA PRO A 237 9.08 -2.87 10.38
C PRO A 237 9.78 -1.62 10.88
N ASP A 238 10.05 -0.69 9.98
CA ASP A 238 10.57 0.61 10.30
C ASP A 238 9.42 1.59 10.58
N ASN A 239 9.62 2.43 11.59
CA ASN A 239 8.64 3.43 12.00
C ASN A 239 9.00 4.83 11.49
N GLY A 240 9.90 4.98 10.51
CA GLY A 240 10.39 6.26 10.02
C GLY A 240 9.29 7.20 9.51
N LEU A 241 8.29 6.67 8.80
CA LEU A 241 7.12 7.45 8.38
C LEU A 241 6.29 7.90 9.59
N VAL A 242 6.01 6.98 10.52
CA VAL A 242 5.18 7.23 11.72
C VAL A 242 5.86 8.25 12.65
N GLY A 243 7.14 8.06 12.94
CA GLY A 243 7.96 9.02 13.68
C GLY A 243 8.09 10.37 12.96
N GLY A 244 8.16 10.37 11.63
CA GLY A 244 8.15 11.59 10.82
C GLY A 244 6.85 12.40 10.92
N MET A 245 5.72 11.74 11.20
CA MET A 245 4.44 12.40 11.51
C MET A 245 4.36 12.92 12.95
N GLY A 246 5.37 12.68 13.78
CA GLY A 246 5.37 13.08 15.19
C GLY A 246 4.38 12.29 16.06
N THR A 247 3.95 11.11 15.61
CA THR A 247 3.02 10.24 16.34
C THR A 247 3.61 8.86 16.57
N THR A 248 3.08 8.15 17.57
CA THR A 248 3.36 6.72 17.81
C THR A 248 2.09 5.87 17.74
N ALA A 249 0.94 6.48 17.45
CA ALA A 249 -0.39 5.87 17.55
C ALA A 249 -0.56 4.61 16.66
N PHE A 250 0.24 4.48 15.60
CA PHE A 250 0.21 3.34 14.67
C PHE A 250 1.61 2.77 14.44
N ALA A 251 2.52 2.95 15.39
CA ALA A 251 3.87 2.41 15.28
C ALA A 251 3.82 0.88 15.28
N PHE A 252 4.62 0.26 14.41
CA PHE A 252 4.89 -1.17 14.45
C PHE A 252 5.68 -1.50 15.72
N GLY A 253 5.00 -2.12 16.68
CA GLY A 253 5.56 -2.57 17.94
C GLY A 253 5.60 -4.09 18.06
N PRO A 254 6.11 -4.62 19.19
CA PRO A 254 6.04 -6.05 19.50
C PRO A 254 4.59 -6.57 19.37
N GLY A 255 4.37 -7.67 18.68
CA GLY A 255 3.02 -8.23 18.48
C GLY A 255 2.21 -7.57 17.36
N VAL A 256 2.80 -6.66 16.59
CA VAL A 256 2.27 -6.20 15.31
C VAL A 256 3.04 -6.87 14.18
N GLY A 257 2.33 -7.35 13.16
CA GLY A 257 2.85 -7.90 11.92
C GLY A 257 2.26 -7.17 10.72
N PHE A 258 2.58 -7.65 9.52
CA PHE A 258 2.03 -7.11 8.29
C PHE A 258 1.77 -8.26 7.32
N GLY A 259 0.55 -8.31 6.80
CA GLY A 259 0.09 -9.27 5.80
C GLY A 259 0.11 -8.68 4.40
N LEU A 260 -0.79 -9.17 3.53
CA LEU A 260 -0.94 -8.62 2.18
C LEU A 260 -1.77 -7.34 2.26
N ASP A 261 -1.05 -6.25 2.46
CA ASP A 261 -1.51 -4.87 2.64
C ASP A 261 -2.30 -4.60 3.93
N PHE A 262 -2.35 -5.56 4.85
CA PHE A 262 -2.95 -5.38 6.16
C PHE A 262 -1.89 -5.25 7.25
N MET A 263 -2.04 -4.30 8.16
CA MET A 263 -1.41 -4.44 9.48
C MET A 263 -2.12 -5.55 10.24
N VAL A 264 -1.39 -6.47 10.86
CA VAL A 264 -1.94 -7.65 11.56
C VAL A 264 -1.57 -7.59 13.03
N ILE A 265 -2.56 -7.69 13.92
CA ILE A 265 -2.30 -7.83 15.36
C ILE A 265 -2.08 -9.31 15.69
N LYS A 266 -0.83 -9.64 16.06
CA LYS A 266 -0.40 -10.98 16.47
C LYS A 266 -0.61 -11.22 17.95
N ASP A 267 -0.20 -10.25 18.77
CA ASP A 267 -0.42 -10.26 20.21
C ASP A 267 -0.98 -8.91 20.67
N PRO A 268 -2.29 -8.85 20.98
CA PRO A 268 -2.95 -7.66 21.53
C PRO A 268 -2.25 -7.04 22.74
N LYS A 269 -1.68 -7.86 23.64
CA LYS A 269 -1.06 -7.36 24.88
C LYS A 269 0.25 -6.63 24.58
N SER A 270 1.12 -7.24 23.77
CA SER A 270 2.39 -6.62 23.43
C SER A 270 2.24 -5.48 22.41
N ALA A 271 1.18 -5.49 21.58
CA ALA A 271 0.94 -4.46 20.57
C ALA A 271 0.73 -3.07 21.18
N ARG A 272 0.21 -2.99 22.42
CA ARG A 272 -0.05 -1.73 23.14
C ARG A 272 -0.89 -0.72 22.34
N LEU A 273 -1.68 -1.21 21.38
CA LEU A 273 -2.65 -0.43 20.63
C LEU A 273 -4.01 -0.52 21.31
N PRO A 274 -4.86 0.52 21.25
CA PRO A 274 -6.24 0.45 21.71
C PRO A 274 -7.02 -0.52 20.81
N VAL A 275 -6.98 -1.80 21.17
CA VAL A 275 -7.75 -2.87 20.51
C VAL A 275 -9.00 -3.16 21.32
N GLY A 276 -10.16 -3.13 20.67
CA GLY A 276 -11.44 -3.43 21.32
C GLY A 276 -11.47 -4.88 21.85
N LYS A 277 -12.19 -5.11 22.97
CA LYS A 277 -12.31 -6.42 23.65
C LYS A 277 -12.77 -7.60 22.77
N ALA A 278 -13.30 -7.33 21.57
CA ALA A 278 -13.86 -8.31 20.65
C ALA A 278 -12.93 -8.75 19.50
N ARG A 279 -11.63 -8.41 19.52
CA ARG A 279 -10.69 -8.85 18.47
C ARG A 279 -9.63 -9.80 19.03
N SER A 280 -9.67 -11.05 18.56
CA SER A 280 -8.62 -12.06 18.72
C SER A 280 -7.42 -11.77 17.80
N ALA A 281 -6.34 -12.55 17.94
CA ALA A 281 -5.26 -12.61 16.95
C ALA A 281 -5.82 -12.67 15.51
N GLY A 282 -5.24 -11.90 14.58
CA GLY A 282 -5.73 -11.78 13.20
C GLY A 282 -6.56 -10.52 12.90
N ALA A 283 -6.61 -9.56 13.82
CA ALA A 283 -7.23 -8.26 13.56
C ALA A 283 -6.42 -7.45 12.54
N SER A 284 -7.11 -6.94 11.52
CA SER A 284 -6.50 -6.09 10.50
C SER A 284 -7.00 -4.65 10.53
N SER A 285 -6.12 -3.69 10.22
CA SER A 285 -6.45 -2.26 10.13
C SER A 285 -5.94 -1.62 8.85
N TRP A 286 -6.74 -0.70 8.34
CA TRP A 286 -6.38 0.32 7.36
C TRP A 286 -6.67 1.68 8.00
N ASN A 287 -5.80 2.66 7.78
CA ASN A 287 -6.00 3.99 8.37
C ASN A 287 -7.23 4.64 7.73
N LEU A 288 -8.23 4.92 8.55
CA LEU A 288 -9.27 5.89 8.26
C LEU A 288 -9.23 6.94 9.38
N VAL A 289 -9.02 8.19 8.99
CA VAL A 289 -9.37 9.33 9.84
C VAL A 289 -10.80 9.68 9.44
N SER A 290 -11.75 9.38 10.30
CA SER A 290 -13.09 9.97 10.25
C SER A 290 -13.31 10.71 11.55
N ASP A 291 -13.84 11.92 11.45
CA ASP A 291 -14.47 12.64 12.55
C ASP A 291 -15.67 11.85 13.12
#